data_AF-A0A0V0Q6H3-F1
#
_entry.id   AF-A0A0V0Q6H3-F1
#
_cell.length_a   1.000
_cell.length_b   1.000
_cell.length_c   1.000
_cell.angle_alpha   90.00
_cell.angle_beta   90.00
_cell.angle_gamma   90.00
#
_symmetry.space_group_name_H-M   'P 1'
#
loop_
_entity.id
_entity.type
_entity.pdbx_description
1 polymer ?
#
loop_
_entity_poly.entity_id
_entity_poly.type
_entity_poly.pdbx_seq_one_letter_code
_entity_poly.pdbx_strand_id
1 'polypeptide(L)'
;MSLPRHATFTPIGEIVAQQVLPRLRHAQKLPLRISCIGIASYDESGDVGSFDRTLVIGQCPSPEEAMTVAIRRVACGDILSDAGDALRFRPRVMVIQDSDLGLVLAGEVRAGIVLWQQPVASDAEARRVVIEASRLRGMAFVASGRGDAASARNLRYRASLLEARLVDPFWRETADELLRLPEAA
;
A
#
# COMPACT_ATOMS: atom_id res chain seq x y z
N MET A 1 -27.15 -20.45 -48.92
CA MET A 1 -25.99 -20.96 -48.16
C MET A 1 -25.15 -19.76 -47.74
N SER A 2 -25.11 -19.43 -46.45
CA SER A 2 -24.34 -18.29 -45.91
C SER A 2 -22.95 -18.80 -45.50
N LEU A 3 -21.90 -18.24 -46.10
CA LEU A 3 -20.51 -18.57 -45.77
C LEU A 3 -20.19 -18.14 -44.33
N PRO A 4 -19.44 -18.94 -43.55
CA PRO A 4 -19.08 -18.57 -42.19
C PRO A 4 -18.16 -17.35 -42.19
N ARG A 5 -18.41 -16.42 -41.25
CA ARG A 5 -17.59 -15.23 -41.02
C ARG A 5 -16.13 -15.63 -40.87
N HIS A 6 -15.27 -15.07 -41.72
CA HIS A 6 -13.83 -15.21 -41.61
C HIS A 6 -13.38 -14.81 -40.20
N ALA A 7 -12.70 -15.72 -39.50
CA ALA A 7 -11.92 -15.37 -38.32
C ALA A 7 -10.82 -14.41 -38.79
N THR A 8 -10.91 -13.15 -38.38
CA THR A 8 -9.92 -12.12 -38.69
C THR A 8 -8.59 -12.55 -38.06
N PHE A 9 -7.57 -12.81 -38.88
CA PHE A 9 -6.22 -13.06 -38.40
C PHE A 9 -5.71 -11.81 -37.69
N THR A 10 -5.49 -11.88 -36.38
CA THR A 10 -4.85 -10.80 -35.62
C THR A 10 -3.36 -10.77 -36.00
N PRO A 11 -2.84 -9.63 -36.50
CA PRO A 11 -1.42 -9.50 -36.82
C PRO A 11 -0.56 -9.78 -35.58
N ILE A 12 0.59 -10.45 -35.76
CA ILE A 12 1.48 -10.78 -34.64
C ILE A 12 1.93 -9.54 -33.86
N GLY A 13 2.11 -8.41 -34.53
CA GLY A 13 2.44 -7.13 -33.88
C GLY A 13 1.36 -6.66 -32.91
N GLU A 14 0.09 -6.91 -33.21
CA GLU A 14 -1.03 -6.57 -32.34
C GLU A 14 -1.08 -7.49 -31.11
N ILE A 15 -0.84 -8.79 -31.29
CA ILE A 15 -0.71 -9.76 -30.18
C ILE A 15 0.45 -9.35 -29.25
N VAL A 16 1.60 -9.01 -29.83
CA VAL A 16 2.76 -8.57 -29.04
C VAL A 16 2.45 -7.30 -28.26
N ALA A 17 1.87 -6.29 -28.92
CA ALA A 17 1.57 -5.01 -28.31
C ALA A 17 0.51 -5.08 -27.21
N GLN A 18 -0.57 -5.83 -27.42
CA GLN A 18 -1.72 -5.85 -26.52
C GLN A 18 -1.65 -6.95 -25.46
N GLN A 19 -0.93 -8.05 -25.70
CA GLN A 19 -0.95 -9.21 -24.79
C GLN A 19 0.41 -9.50 -24.18
N VAL A 20 1.49 -9.46 -24.99
CA VAL A 20 2.81 -9.89 -24.52
C VAL A 20 3.52 -8.77 -23.76
N LEU A 21 3.63 -7.58 -24.35
CA LEU A 21 4.35 -6.46 -23.73
C LEU A 21 3.77 -6.03 -22.39
N PRO A 22 2.43 -5.91 -22.20
CA PRO A 22 1.88 -5.55 -20.89
C PRO A 22 2.23 -6.59 -19.81
N ARG A 23 2.13 -7.88 -20.13
CA ARG A 23 2.49 -8.96 -19.20
C ARG A 23 3.98 -8.95 -18.85
N LEU A 24 4.85 -8.71 -19.81
CA LEU A 24 6.29 -8.59 -19.56
C LEU A 24 6.62 -7.37 -18.69
N ARG A 25 5.96 -6.22 -18.93
CA ARG A 25 6.12 -5.02 -18.10
C ARG A 25 5.63 -5.25 -16.68
N HIS A 26 4.50 -5.93 -16.52
CA HIS A 26 3.99 -6.30 -15.20
C HIS A 26 4.91 -7.29 -14.49
N ALA A 27 5.44 -8.30 -15.19
CA ALA A 27 6.37 -9.27 -14.62
C ALA A 27 7.67 -8.63 -14.09
N GLN A 28 8.14 -7.54 -14.71
CA GLN A 28 9.30 -6.78 -14.24
C GLN A 28 9.06 -6.05 -12.91
N LYS A 29 7.80 -5.84 -12.53
CA LYS A 29 7.41 -5.15 -11.29
C LYS A 29 7.20 -6.12 -10.11
N LEU A 30 7.37 -7.42 -10.34
CA LEU A 30 7.15 -8.46 -9.34
C LEU A 30 8.47 -8.92 -8.71
N PRO A 31 8.43 -9.49 -7.48
CA PRO A 31 7.26 -9.69 -6.64
C PRO A 31 6.84 -8.42 -5.90
N LEU A 32 5.58 -8.35 -5.51
CA LEU A 32 5.04 -7.29 -4.67
C LEU A 32 5.45 -7.52 -3.22
N ARG A 33 5.94 -6.48 -2.55
CA ARG A 33 6.29 -6.48 -1.13
C ARG A 33 5.11 -5.96 -0.31
N ILE A 34 4.69 -6.75 0.68
CA ILE A 34 3.70 -6.33 1.67
C ILE A 34 4.44 -5.86 2.92
N SER A 35 4.12 -4.67 3.39
CA SER A 35 4.65 -4.12 4.63
C SER A 35 3.58 -3.43 5.45
N CYS A 36 3.78 -3.38 6.77
CA CYS A 36 2.91 -2.66 7.68
C CYS A 36 3.71 -1.65 8.50
N ILE A 37 3.24 -0.41 8.50
CA ILE A 37 3.72 0.67 9.35
C ILE A 37 2.83 0.69 10.59
N GLY A 38 3.46 0.72 11.76
CA GLY A 38 2.75 0.71 13.03
C GLY A 38 3.61 1.24 14.15
N ILE A 39 3.11 1.06 15.37
CA ILE A 39 3.78 1.48 16.59
C ILE A 39 4.22 0.23 17.34
N ALA A 40 5.50 0.16 17.65
CA ALA A 40 6.04 -0.85 18.54
C ALA A 40 6.16 -0.31 19.97
N SER A 41 5.81 -1.12 20.97
CA SER A 41 6.03 -0.83 22.40
C SER A 41 6.48 -2.09 23.13
N TYR A 42 7.25 -1.88 24.21
CA TYR A 42 7.66 -2.95 25.13
C TYR A 42 6.72 -3.05 26.36
N ASP A 43 5.91 -2.03 26.61
CA ASP A 43 4.95 -1.98 27.72
C ASP A 43 3.49 -2.14 27.26
N GLU A 44 2.60 -2.47 28.20
CA GLU A 44 1.16 -2.61 27.94
C GLU A 44 0.44 -1.25 27.83
N SER A 45 1.01 -0.19 28.41
CA SER A 45 0.41 1.16 28.40
C SER A 45 0.69 1.93 27.11
N GLY A 46 1.76 1.59 26.36
CA GLY A 46 2.06 2.15 25.04
C GLY A 46 2.58 3.60 25.03
N ASP A 47 2.73 4.23 26.20
CA ASP A 47 3.06 5.66 26.32
C ASP A 47 4.56 5.91 26.56
N VAL A 48 5.29 4.97 27.18
CA VAL A 48 6.72 5.15 27.47
C VAL A 48 7.56 4.26 26.55
N GLY A 49 8.36 4.89 25.69
CA GLY A 49 9.29 4.18 24.81
C GLY A 49 8.67 3.56 23.56
N SER A 50 7.44 3.94 23.18
CA SER A 50 6.85 3.53 21.91
C SER A 50 7.50 4.24 20.70
N PHE A 51 7.65 3.54 19.57
CA PHE A 51 8.30 4.07 18.38
C PHE A 51 7.65 3.59 17.09
N ASP A 52 7.82 4.37 16.01
CA ASP A 52 7.34 3.99 14.68
C ASP A 52 8.21 2.84 14.13
N ARG A 53 7.57 1.80 13.61
CA ARG A 53 8.27 0.67 12.99
C ARG A 53 7.55 0.23 11.72
N THR A 54 8.33 -0.14 10.70
CA THR A 54 7.84 -0.79 9.49
C THR A 54 8.25 -2.26 9.51
N LEU A 55 7.30 -3.16 9.35
CA LEU A 55 7.51 -4.61 9.29
C LEU A 55 7.23 -5.11 7.89
N VAL A 56 8.08 -5.99 7.37
CA VAL A 56 7.85 -6.69 6.11
C VAL A 56 7.07 -7.96 6.42
N ILE A 57 5.89 -8.08 5.82
CA ILE A 57 4.98 -9.20 6.07
C ILE A 57 5.31 -10.37 5.14
N GLY A 58 5.72 -10.07 3.91
CA GLY A 58 6.05 -11.05 2.90
C GLY A 58 6.10 -10.46 1.50
N GLN A 59 6.14 -11.35 0.51
CA GLN A 59 6.13 -11.04 -0.91
C GLN A 59 5.07 -11.88 -1.62
N CYS A 60 4.43 -11.32 -2.64
CA CYS A 60 3.39 -11.98 -3.43
C CYS A 60 3.62 -11.78 -4.93
N PRO A 61 3.26 -12.77 -5.77
CA PRO A 61 3.40 -12.68 -7.23
C PRO A 61 2.27 -11.91 -7.92
N SER A 62 1.15 -11.61 -7.24
CA SER A 62 0.07 -10.82 -7.83
C SER A 62 -0.51 -9.76 -6.86
N PRO A 63 -1.12 -8.69 -7.40
CA PRO A 63 -1.81 -7.67 -6.60
C PRO A 63 -2.98 -8.20 -5.79
N GLU A 64 -3.81 -9.09 -6.35
CA GLU A 64 -4.97 -9.69 -5.68
C GLU A 64 -4.53 -10.56 -4.50
N GLU A 65 -3.50 -11.38 -4.70
CA GLU A 65 -2.93 -12.22 -3.64
C GLU A 65 -2.30 -11.33 -2.56
N ALA A 66 -1.59 -10.27 -2.94
CA ALA A 66 -1.01 -9.33 -2.00
C ALA A 66 -2.09 -8.64 -1.13
N MET A 67 -3.20 -8.21 -1.73
CA MET A 67 -4.34 -7.62 -1.02
C MET A 67 -4.98 -8.63 -0.06
N THR A 68 -5.23 -9.85 -0.53
CA THR A 68 -5.82 -10.94 0.28
C THR A 68 -4.94 -11.30 1.48
N VAL A 69 -3.63 -11.45 1.26
CA VAL A 69 -2.67 -11.73 2.35
C VAL A 69 -2.63 -10.58 3.34
N ALA A 70 -2.63 -9.33 2.87
CA ALA A 70 -2.64 -8.16 3.73
C ALA A 70 -3.90 -8.10 4.63
N ILE A 71 -5.09 -8.30 4.05
CA ILE A 71 -6.36 -8.36 4.79
C ILE A 71 -6.32 -9.48 5.83
N ARG A 72 -5.93 -10.70 5.41
CA ARG A 72 -5.86 -11.86 6.30
C ARG A 72 -4.93 -11.62 7.48
N ARG A 73 -3.73 -11.07 7.25
CA ARG A 73 -2.76 -10.81 8.32
C ARG A 73 -3.26 -9.80 9.35
N VAL A 74 -3.99 -8.78 8.89
CA VAL A 74 -4.62 -7.81 9.79
C VAL A 74 -5.77 -8.44 10.58
N ALA A 75 -6.63 -9.22 9.92
CA ALA A 75 -7.79 -9.87 10.55
C ALA A 75 -7.37 -10.93 11.60
N CYS A 76 -6.33 -11.70 11.31
CA CYS A 76 -5.81 -12.72 12.23
C CYS A 76 -4.90 -12.14 13.34
N GLY A 77 -4.48 -10.88 13.22
CA GLY A 77 -3.49 -10.29 14.14
C GLY A 77 -2.06 -10.82 13.95
N ASP A 78 -1.79 -11.52 12.85
CA ASP A 78 -0.52 -12.19 12.53
C ASP A 78 0.55 -11.22 11.97
N ILE A 79 0.57 -9.99 12.47
CA ILE A 79 1.59 -8.98 12.14
C ILE A 79 2.61 -8.98 13.26
N LEU A 80 3.36 -10.09 13.34
CA LEU A 80 4.39 -10.29 14.34
C LEU A 80 5.66 -9.55 13.93
N SER A 81 6.33 -8.96 14.92
CA SER A 81 7.70 -8.52 14.77
C SER A 81 8.62 -9.72 15.01
N ASP A 82 9.60 -9.93 14.14
CA ASP A 82 10.70 -10.89 14.34
C ASP A 82 11.49 -10.63 15.66
N ALA A 83 11.28 -9.47 16.28
CA ALA A 83 11.90 -9.05 17.52
C ALA A 83 11.18 -9.58 18.78
N GLY A 84 11.03 -10.91 18.89
CA GLY A 84 10.66 -11.61 20.13
C GLY A 84 9.28 -11.31 20.73
N ASP A 85 8.83 -12.21 21.61
CA ASP A 85 7.48 -12.24 22.21
C ASP A 85 7.12 -11.01 23.07
N ALA A 86 8.08 -10.14 23.36
CA ALA A 86 7.91 -8.97 24.23
C ALA A 86 7.51 -7.68 23.48
N LEU A 87 7.63 -7.64 22.14
CA LEU A 87 7.36 -6.42 21.38
C LEU A 87 5.93 -6.42 20.84
N ARG A 88 5.06 -5.62 21.46
CA ARG A 88 3.70 -5.40 20.94
C ARG A 88 3.77 -4.47 19.73
N PHE A 89 3.16 -4.88 18.64
CA PHE A 89 3.04 -4.06 17.43
C PHE A 89 1.58 -3.70 17.21
N ARG A 90 1.29 -2.40 17.09
CA ARG A 90 -0.03 -1.87 16.71
C ARG A 90 0.02 -1.43 15.24
N PRO A 91 -0.55 -2.22 14.31
CA PRO A 91 -0.65 -1.86 12.90
C PRO A 91 -1.40 -0.53 12.71
N ARG A 92 -0.97 0.28 11.74
CA ARG A 92 -1.61 1.57 11.44
C ARG A 92 -1.82 1.77 9.95
N VAL A 93 -0.85 1.41 9.12
CA VAL A 93 -0.94 1.53 7.66
C VAL A 93 -0.44 0.25 7.03
N MET A 94 -1.21 -0.30 6.11
CA MET A 94 -0.79 -1.39 5.25
C MET A 94 -0.31 -0.84 3.92
N VAL A 95 0.80 -1.35 3.40
CA VAL A 95 1.45 -0.85 2.18
C VAL A 95 1.89 -2.03 1.31
N ILE A 96 1.46 -2.03 0.05
CA ILE A 96 1.87 -2.96 -0.99
C ILE A 96 2.68 -2.17 -2.02
N GLN A 97 3.91 -2.60 -2.26
CA GLN A 97 4.82 -1.97 -3.21
C GLN A 97 5.33 -2.97 -4.24
N ASP A 98 5.66 -2.50 -5.42
CA ASP A 98 6.36 -3.29 -6.43
C ASP A 98 7.87 -3.42 -6.14
N SER A 99 8.58 -4.16 -6.99
CA SER A 99 10.04 -4.37 -6.86
C SER A 99 10.86 -3.08 -6.97
N ASP A 100 10.32 -2.04 -7.60
CA ASP A 100 10.94 -0.71 -7.76
C ASP A 100 10.48 0.27 -6.67
N LEU A 101 9.79 -0.22 -5.62
CA LEU A 101 9.19 0.56 -4.53
C LEU A 101 8.01 1.45 -4.98
N GLY A 102 7.49 1.27 -6.18
CA GLY A 102 6.27 1.90 -6.67
C GLY A 102 5.07 1.46 -5.82
N LEU A 103 4.26 2.41 -5.37
CA LEU A 103 3.10 2.12 -4.54
C LEU A 103 2.01 1.46 -5.39
N VAL A 104 1.59 0.25 -5.00
CA VAL A 104 0.46 -0.46 -5.64
C VAL A 104 -0.83 -0.14 -4.92
N LEU A 105 -0.84 -0.32 -3.59
CA LEU A 105 -2.02 -0.09 -2.76
C LEU A 105 -1.58 0.22 -1.33
N ALA A 106 -2.27 1.13 -0.66
CA ALA A 106 -2.09 1.37 0.77
C ALA A 106 -3.39 1.73 1.46
N GLY A 107 -3.47 1.40 2.75
CA GLY A 107 -4.71 1.51 3.51
C GLY A 107 -4.47 1.71 4.99
N GLU A 108 -5.44 2.32 5.65
CA GLU A 108 -5.43 2.49 7.10
C GLU A 108 -5.86 1.18 7.77
N VAL A 109 -5.14 0.74 8.81
CA VAL A 109 -5.57 -0.40 9.63
C VAL A 109 -6.39 0.12 10.79
N ARG A 110 -7.67 -0.26 10.84
CA ARG A 110 -8.58 0.05 11.96
C ARG A 110 -9.40 -1.17 12.32
N ALA A 111 -9.55 -1.45 13.61
CA ALA A 111 -10.43 -2.51 14.11
C ALA A 111 -10.27 -3.88 13.40
N GLY A 112 -9.04 -4.27 13.04
CA GLY A 112 -8.78 -5.55 12.38
C GLY A 112 -9.15 -5.59 10.89
N ILE A 113 -9.44 -4.45 10.25
CA ILE A 113 -9.67 -4.34 8.81
C ILE A 113 -8.72 -3.32 8.17
N VAL A 114 -8.50 -3.45 6.86
CA VAL A 114 -7.73 -2.50 6.06
C VAL A 114 -8.69 -1.62 5.27
N LEU A 115 -8.73 -0.34 5.61
CA LEU A 115 -9.44 0.70 4.88
C LEU A 115 -8.54 1.24 3.77
N TRP A 116 -8.59 0.58 2.61
CA TRP A 116 -7.79 0.96 1.46
C TRP A 116 -8.10 2.38 0.96
N GLN A 117 -7.06 3.11 0.59
CA GLN A 117 -7.19 4.48 0.13
C GLN A 117 -7.42 4.54 -1.38
N GLN A 118 -8.41 5.34 -1.80
CA GLN A 118 -8.66 5.60 -3.20
C GLN A 118 -7.47 6.36 -3.82
N PRO A 119 -6.90 5.86 -4.94
CA PRO A 119 -5.85 6.55 -5.67
C PRO A 119 -6.23 7.98 -6.03
N VAL A 120 -5.23 8.85 -6.15
CA VAL A 120 -5.45 10.20 -6.69
C VAL A 120 -5.90 10.12 -8.15
N ALA A 121 -6.93 10.90 -8.51
CA ALA A 121 -7.53 10.86 -9.84
C ALA A 121 -6.79 11.76 -10.85
N SER A 122 -5.87 12.61 -10.37
CA SER A 122 -5.15 13.57 -11.22
C SER A 122 -3.82 14.02 -10.62
N ASP A 123 -2.92 14.51 -11.48
CA ASP A 123 -1.65 15.09 -11.05
C ASP A 123 -1.82 16.35 -10.18
N ALA A 124 -2.89 17.11 -10.40
CA ALA A 124 -3.21 18.26 -9.56
C ALA A 124 -3.55 17.83 -8.14
N GLU A 125 -4.29 16.73 -8.00
CA GLU A 125 -4.56 16.13 -6.69
C GLU A 125 -3.30 15.53 -6.06
N ALA A 126 -2.49 14.80 -6.83
CA ALA A 126 -1.21 14.26 -6.38
C ALA A 126 -0.31 15.36 -5.79
N ARG A 127 -0.20 16.51 -6.49
CA ARG A 127 0.56 17.67 -5.99
C ARG A 127 0.02 18.21 -4.67
N ARG A 128 -1.32 18.33 -4.52
CA ARG A 128 -1.92 18.76 -3.25
C ARG A 128 -1.60 17.79 -2.11
N VAL A 129 -1.69 16.49 -2.36
CA VAL A 129 -1.35 15.44 -1.40
C VAL A 129 0.11 15.57 -0.95
N VAL A 130 1.05 15.73 -1.89
CA VAL A 130 2.48 15.91 -1.58
C VAL A 130 2.73 17.17 -0.74
N ILE A 131 2.11 18.29 -1.09
CA ILE A 131 2.24 19.55 -0.35
C ILE A 131 1.76 19.37 1.10
N GLU A 132 0.58 18.79 1.28
CA GLU A 132 -0.02 18.64 2.61
C GLU A 132 0.73 17.60 3.45
N ALA A 133 1.14 16.47 2.87
CA ALA A 133 1.95 15.47 3.56
C ALA A 133 3.33 16.04 3.98
N SER A 134 3.94 16.86 3.13
CA SER A 134 5.19 17.56 3.45
C SER A 134 5.02 18.56 4.58
N ARG A 135 3.91 19.30 4.59
CA ARG A 135 3.55 20.22 5.69
C ARG A 135 3.38 19.48 7.01
N LEU A 136 2.67 18.34 7.01
CA LEU A 136 2.50 17.50 8.19
C LEU A 136 3.85 16.98 8.71
N ARG A 137 4.77 16.57 7.82
CA ARG A 137 6.12 16.16 8.22
C ARG A 137 6.94 17.30 8.82
N GLY A 138 6.84 18.52 8.27
CA GLY A 138 7.48 19.70 8.84
C GLY A 138 6.99 19.97 10.26
N MET A 139 5.67 19.91 10.50
CA MET A 139 5.11 20.03 11.84
C MET A 139 5.55 18.88 12.76
N ALA A 140 5.64 17.64 12.23
CA ALA A 140 6.13 16.50 13.01
C ALA A 140 7.58 16.69 13.46
N PHE A 141 8.43 17.24 12.58
CA PHE A 141 9.81 17.57 12.89
C PHE A 141 9.89 18.59 14.02
N VAL A 142 9.10 19.68 13.94
CA VAL A 142 9.02 20.71 14.99
C VAL A 142 8.55 20.12 16.33
N ALA A 143 7.49 19.29 16.32
CA ALA A 143 7.00 18.63 17.53
C ALA A 143 8.07 17.72 18.17
N SER A 144 8.78 16.96 17.34
CA SER A 144 9.89 16.11 17.79
C SER A 144 11.01 16.93 18.44
N GLY A 145 11.35 18.10 17.87
CA GLY A 145 12.36 19.01 18.43
C GLY A 145 11.98 19.61 19.80
N ARG A 146 10.69 19.60 20.14
CA ARG A 146 10.16 20.02 21.45
C ARG A 146 10.01 18.85 22.44
N GLY A 147 10.40 17.64 22.05
CA GLY A 147 10.22 16.44 22.86
C GLY A 147 8.80 15.85 22.84
N ASP A 148 7.88 16.40 22.04
CA ASP A 148 6.53 15.87 21.89
C ASP A 148 6.49 14.73 20.84
N ALA A 149 6.96 13.56 21.27
CA ALA A 149 7.04 12.37 20.43
C ALA A 149 5.66 11.88 19.96
N ALA A 150 4.63 12.01 20.80
CA ALA A 150 3.27 11.55 20.50
C ALA A 150 2.65 12.38 19.36
N SER A 151 2.73 13.71 19.45
CA SER A 151 2.24 14.59 18.38
C SER A 151 3.04 14.41 17.10
N ALA A 152 4.37 14.31 17.19
CA ALA A 152 5.22 14.05 16.03
C ALA A 152 4.79 12.76 15.30
N ARG A 153 4.51 11.70 16.07
CA ARG A 153 4.04 10.41 15.54
C ARG A 153 2.67 10.50 14.87
N ASN A 154 1.74 11.22 15.47
CA ASN A 154 0.40 11.42 14.89
C ASN A 154 0.49 12.19 13.57
N LEU A 155 1.33 13.22 13.51
CA LEU A 155 1.56 14.01 12.30
C LEU A 155 2.21 13.20 11.17
N ARG A 156 3.23 12.37 11.47
CA ARG A 156 3.82 11.45 10.47
C ARG A 156 2.80 10.45 9.96
N TYR A 157 2.01 9.87 10.85
CA TYR A 157 0.94 8.96 10.47
C TYR A 157 -0.07 9.59 9.50
N ARG A 158 -0.55 10.80 9.81
CA ARG A 158 -1.47 11.52 8.93
C ARG A 158 -0.84 11.80 7.57
N ALA A 159 0.47 12.10 7.54
CA ALA A 159 1.20 12.27 6.28
C ALA A 159 1.23 10.95 5.48
N SER A 160 1.53 9.83 6.13
CA SER A 160 1.52 8.50 5.49
C SER A 160 0.14 8.11 4.96
N LEU A 161 -0.94 8.46 5.65
CA LEU A 161 -2.30 8.22 5.15
C LEU A 161 -2.65 9.06 3.91
N LEU A 162 -2.16 10.29 3.83
CA LEU A 162 -2.34 11.10 2.62
C LEU A 162 -1.57 10.49 1.45
N GLU A 163 -0.33 10.05 1.70
CA GLU A 163 0.52 9.46 0.67
C GLU A 163 0.12 8.05 0.24
N ALA A 164 -0.65 7.34 1.08
CA ALA A 164 -1.26 6.07 0.69
C ALA A 164 -2.15 6.18 -0.55
N ARG A 165 -2.55 7.41 -0.93
CA ARG A 165 -3.29 7.73 -2.15
C ARG A 165 -2.41 7.90 -3.39
N LEU A 166 -1.10 8.06 -3.22
CA LEU A 166 -0.13 8.31 -4.30
C LEU A 166 0.30 7.00 -4.98
N VAL A 167 -0.68 6.21 -5.42
CA VAL A 167 -0.43 4.99 -6.20
C VAL A 167 0.34 5.35 -7.47
N ASP A 168 1.40 4.58 -7.73
CA ASP A 168 2.26 4.76 -8.88
C ASP A 168 1.40 4.71 -10.16
N PRO A 169 1.63 5.61 -11.15
CA PRO A 169 0.84 5.65 -12.37
C PRO A 169 0.69 4.29 -13.08
N PHE A 170 1.69 3.42 -13.00
CA PHE A 170 1.64 2.07 -13.58
C PHE A 170 0.54 1.20 -12.95
N TRP A 171 0.25 1.38 -11.66
CA TRP A 171 -0.64 0.53 -10.87
C TRP A 171 -2.05 1.10 -10.69
N ARG A 172 -2.34 2.33 -11.12
CA ARG A 172 -3.62 3.00 -10.82
C ARG A 172 -4.84 2.25 -11.36
N GLU A 173 -4.78 1.75 -12.59
CA GLU A 173 -5.87 0.98 -13.18
C GLU A 173 -6.12 -0.31 -12.39
N THR A 174 -5.05 -1.06 -12.09
CA THR A 174 -5.12 -2.26 -11.27
C THR A 174 -5.64 -1.97 -9.85
N ALA A 175 -5.20 -0.88 -9.23
CA ALA A 175 -5.68 -0.47 -7.91
C ALA A 175 -7.18 -0.15 -7.94
N ASP A 176 -7.66 0.59 -8.94
CA ASP A 176 -9.09 0.87 -9.11
C ASP A 176 -9.91 -0.40 -9.31
N GLU A 177 -9.38 -1.38 -10.04
CA GLU A 177 -10.02 -2.71 -10.20
C GLU A 177 -10.07 -3.49 -8.90
N LEU A 178 -8.96 -3.55 -8.16
CA LEU A 178 -8.89 -4.21 -6.84
C LEU A 178 -9.89 -3.60 -5.86
N LEU A 179 -10.02 -2.27 -5.84
CA LEU A 179 -10.92 -1.57 -4.93
C LEU A 179 -12.41 -1.74 -5.27
N ARG A 180 -12.74 -2.33 -6.43
CA ARG A 180 -14.11 -2.76 -6.77
C ARG A 180 -14.42 -4.18 -6.30
N LEU A 181 -13.42 -4.94 -5.88
CA LEU A 181 -13.64 -6.28 -5.36
C LEU A 181 -14.35 -6.22 -3.99
N PRO A 182 -15.22 -7.19 -3.67
CA PRO A 182 -15.94 -7.22 -2.39
C PRO A 182 -15.01 -7.25 -1.17
N GLU A 183 -13.81 -7.81 -1.34
CA GLU A 183 -12.80 -7.97 -0.29
C GLU A 183 -12.13 -6.65 0.10
N ALA A 184 -12.30 -5.59 -0.70
CA ALA A 184 -11.77 -4.27 -0.42
C ALA A 184 -12.63 -3.44 0.57
N ALA A 185 -13.82 -3.94 0.95
CA ALA A 185 -14.83 -3.27 1.78
C ALA A 185 -14.82 -3.71 3.26
#